data_AF-A0A318XK68-F1
#
_entry.id   AF-A0A318XK68-F1
#
_cell.length_a   1.000
_cell.length_b   1.000
_cell.length_c   1.000
_cell.angle_alpha   90.00
_cell.angle_beta   90.00
_cell.angle_gamma   90.00
#
_symmetry.space_group_name_H-M   'P 1'
#
loop_
_entity.id
_entity.type
_entity.pdbx_description
1 polymer ?
#
loop_
_entity_poly.entity_id
_entity_poly.type
_entity_poly.pdbx_seq_one_letter_code
_entity_poly.pdbx_strand_id
1 'polypeptide(L)'
;MSTDNLNSTKQELNDFSGILSSYKTEVWSSFPGIDLYMDQVVTYLEKLLNTFNDDDKNKVITSSMVNNYVKEGYLKRPVNKKYDRVHLVSLYIMSMLKPILPISLIAGSLQNFENEQKYRIFFEEFTTMQDEAFNNVSHKLAAALNQITDDKDYETALRLFALQLTSEANAHRIAAEKILETLNKNNNSAKISDKEKNK
;
A
#
# COMPACT_ATOMS: atom_id res chain seq x y z
N MET A 1 -10.48 32.69 -6.44
CA MET A 1 -9.03 32.89 -6.27
C MET A 1 -8.56 34.02 -7.20
N SER A 2 -7.46 34.72 -6.89
CA SER A 2 -6.78 35.59 -7.86
C SER A 2 -6.09 34.76 -8.95
N THR A 3 -5.92 35.31 -10.15
CA THR A 3 -5.33 34.62 -11.33
C THR A 3 -3.93 34.05 -11.04
N ASP A 4 -3.11 34.77 -10.26
CA ASP A 4 -1.77 34.33 -9.85
C ASP A 4 -1.79 33.09 -8.92
N ASN A 5 -2.77 33.02 -8.01
CA ASN A 5 -2.93 31.90 -7.09
C ASN A 5 -3.35 30.63 -7.87
N LEU A 6 -4.22 30.80 -8.86
CA LEU A 6 -4.66 29.70 -9.71
C LEU A 6 -3.53 29.10 -10.55
N ASN A 7 -2.67 29.94 -11.13
CA ASN A 7 -1.51 29.49 -11.90
C ASN A 7 -0.50 28.75 -11.00
N SER A 8 -0.29 29.22 -9.78
CA SER A 8 0.52 28.52 -8.78
C SER A 8 -0.02 27.12 -8.47
N THR A 9 -1.34 27.00 -8.22
CA THR A 9 -1.99 25.70 -7.96
C THR A 9 -1.89 24.77 -9.17
N LYS A 10 -2.09 25.29 -10.39
CA LYS A 10 -1.91 24.52 -11.63
C LYS A 10 -0.50 23.95 -11.75
N GLN A 11 0.50 24.75 -11.45
CA GLN A 11 1.89 24.33 -11.53
C GLN A 11 2.20 23.26 -10.48
N GLU A 12 1.83 23.50 -9.22
CA GLU A 12 2.02 22.54 -8.11
C GLU A 12 1.39 21.17 -8.41
N LEU A 13 0.16 21.15 -8.93
CA LEU A 13 -0.52 19.91 -9.29
C LEU A 13 0.08 19.21 -10.51
N ASN A 14 0.61 19.96 -11.49
CA ASN A 14 1.35 19.37 -12.60
C ASN A 14 2.67 18.74 -12.13
N ASP A 15 3.40 19.42 -11.25
CA ASP A 15 4.64 18.90 -10.65
C ASP A 15 4.34 17.63 -9.86
N PHE A 16 3.26 17.64 -9.05
CA PHE A 16 2.79 16.46 -8.33
C PHE A 16 2.38 15.31 -9.27
N SER A 17 1.70 15.61 -10.38
CA SER A 17 1.40 14.61 -11.42
C SER A 17 2.69 13.97 -11.95
N GLY A 18 3.74 14.76 -12.16
CA GLY A 18 5.06 14.27 -12.53
C GLY A 18 5.63 13.31 -11.48
N ILE A 19 5.59 13.69 -10.19
CA ILE A 19 6.04 12.84 -9.08
C ILE A 19 5.29 11.50 -9.09
N LEU A 20 3.96 11.51 -9.21
CA LEU A 20 3.15 10.28 -9.26
C LEU A 20 3.56 9.36 -10.42
N SER A 21 3.83 9.91 -11.61
CA SER A 21 4.26 9.10 -12.77
C SER A 21 5.66 8.51 -12.60
N SER A 22 6.53 9.21 -11.90
CA SER A 22 7.91 8.78 -11.63
C SER A 22 8.01 7.81 -10.46
N TYR A 23 6.93 7.62 -9.69
CA TYR A 23 6.93 6.72 -8.54
C TYR A 23 7.24 5.30 -8.98
N LYS A 24 8.14 4.67 -8.22
CA LYS A 24 8.51 3.27 -8.38
C LYS A 24 8.58 2.60 -7.02
N THR A 25 7.88 1.49 -6.91
CA THR A 25 8.00 0.57 -5.79
C THR A 25 9.34 -0.16 -5.82
N GLU A 26 9.71 -0.70 -4.65
CA GLU A 26 10.95 -1.45 -4.52
C GLU A 26 10.89 -2.83 -5.18
N VAL A 27 12.01 -3.23 -5.78
CA VAL A 27 12.16 -4.57 -6.34
C VAL A 27 12.62 -5.58 -5.28
N TRP A 28 12.28 -6.85 -5.45
CA TRP A 28 12.61 -7.92 -4.50
C TRP A 28 14.10 -7.93 -4.09
N SER A 29 14.98 -7.74 -5.06
CA SER A 29 16.43 -7.74 -4.86
C SER A 29 16.96 -6.54 -4.07
N SER A 30 16.21 -5.44 -3.98
CA SER A 30 16.58 -4.28 -3.16
C SER A 30 16.50 -4.61 -1.67
N PHE A 31 15.63 -5.54 -1.29
CA PHE A 31 15.50 -5.94 0.11
C PHE A 31 16.74 -6.73 0.57
N PRO A 32 17.31 -6.38 1.74
CA PRO A 32 18.49 -7.04 2.30
C PRO A 32 18.39 -8.56 2.27
N GLY A 33 19.48 -9.21 1.82
CA GLY A 33 19.61 -10.67 1.86
C GLY A 33 20.13 -11.22 3.19
N ILE A 34 20.40 -10.33 4.15
CA ILE A 34 20.78 -10.66 5.52
C ILE A 34 19.60 -10.41 6.45
N ASP A 35 19.47 -11.22 7.49
CA ASP A 35 18.42 -11.01 8.49
C ASP A 35 18.73 -9.80 9.37
N LEU A 36 17.71 -8.99 9.65
CA LEU A 36 17.83 -7.74 10.39
C LEU A 36 17.27 -7.85 11.81
N TYR A 37 17.85 -7.11 12.75
CA TYR A 37 17.24 -6.87 14.06
C TYR A 37 16.12 -5.83 13.97
N MET A 38 15.21 -5.82 14.94
CA MET A 38 14.00 -4.98 14.93
C MET A 38 14.26 -3.50 14.65
N ASP A 39 15.27 -2.91 15.29
CA ASP A 39 15.66 -1.51 15.07
C ASP A 39 16.06 -1.26 13.62
N GLN A 40 16.85 -2.16 13.04
CA GLN A 40 17.25 -2.10 11.63
C GLN A 40 16.06 -2.25 10.68
N VAL A 41 15.11 -3.14 11.00
CA VAL A 41 13.86 -3.31 10.22
C VAL A 41 13.06 -2.01 10.17
N VAL A 42 12.83 -1.39 11.33
CA VAL A 42 12.05 -0.16 11.44
C VAL A 42 12.75 0.98 10.70
N THR A 43 14.05 1.17 10.93
CA THR A 43 14.82 2.22 10.24
C THR A 43 14.84 2.02 8.72
N TYR A 44 15.02 0.78 8.26
CA TYR A 44 15.01 0.46 6.83
C TYR A 44 13.67 0.80 6.20
N LEU A 45 12.56 0.33 6.79
CA LEU A 45 11.22 0.54 6.23
C LEU A 45 10.73 1.98 6.36
N GLU A 46 11.10 2.70 7.43
CA GLU A 46 10.83 4.14 7.56
C GLU A 46 11.47 4.91 6.40
N LYS A 47 12.76 4.65 6.11
CA LYS A 47 13.44 5.30 4.97
C LYS A 47 12.77 4.96 3.63
N LEU A 48 12.32 3.71 3.49
CA LEU A 48 11.73 3.20 2.25
C LEU A 48 10.35 3.78 1.93
N LEU A 49 9.56 4.04 2.97
CA LEU A 49 8.16 4.43 2.84
C LEU A 49 7.93 5.95 2.95
N ASN A 50 8.99 6.74 3.16
CA ASN A 50 8.87 8.18 3.37
C ASN A 50 8.63 9.01 2.10
N THR A 51 8.46 8.38 0.93
CA THR A 51 8.36 9.07 -0.37
C THR A 51 7.17 10.02 -0.49
N PHE A 52 6.08 9.80 0.26
CA PHE A 52 4.86 10.62 0.22
C PHE A 52 4.36 11.10 1.58
N ASN A 53 5.16 10.90 2.63
CA ASN A 53 4.80 11.40 3.96
C ASN A 53 5.43 12.79 4.13
N ASP A 54 4.61 13.82 3.99
CA ASP A 54 5.00 15.20 4.36
C ASP A 54 4.97 15.43 5.88
N ASP A 55 4.40 14.48 6.64
CA ASP A 55 4.21 14.62 8.08
C ASP A 55 5.24 13.79 8.86
N ASP A 56 6.38 14.43 9.19
CA ASP A 56 7.45 13.91 10.06
C ASP A 56 6.95 13.44 11.45
N LYS A 57 5.69 13.72 11.80
CA LYS A 57 5.12 13.41 13.12
C LYS A 57 4.63 11.97 13.26
N ASN A 58 4.30 11.28 12.17
CA ASN A 58 3.72 9.94 12.24
C ASN A 58 4.61 8.90 11.57
N LYS A 59 5.30 8.10 12.39
CA LYS A 59 6.10 6.97 11.91
C LYS A 59 5.24 5.98 11.13
N VAL A 60 5.66 5.67 9.90
CA VAL A 60 4.98 4.68 9.04
C VAL A 60 4.92 3.31 9.70
N ILE A 61 5.97 2.94 10.44
CA ILE A 61 6.08 1.66 11.13
C ILE A 61 6.88 1.84 12.42
N THR A 62 6.52 1.09 13.46
CA THR A 62 7.23 1.12 14.75
C THR A 62 7.47 -0.28 15.26
N SER A 63 8.45 -0.45 16.17
CA SER A 63 8.73 -1.74 16.79
C SER A 63 7.50 -2.32 17.52
N SER A 64 6.66 -1.45 18.10
CA SER A 64 5.40 -1.87 18.73
C SER A 64 4.41 -2.42 17.70
N MET A 65 4.25 -1.76 16.55
CA MET A 65 3.39 -2.27 15.46
C MET A 65 3.87 -3.64 14.97
N VAL A 66 5.17 -3.82 14.71
CA VAL A 66 5.73 -5.11 14.28
C VAL A 66 5.49 -6.19 15.35
N ASN A 67 5.73 -5.87 16.63
CA ASN A 67 5.46 -6.80 17.72
C ASN A 67 3.97 -7.17 17.82
N ASN A 68 3.07 -6.22 17.61
CA ASN A 68 1.63 -6.48 17.56
C ASN A 68 1.28 -7.42 16.41
N TYR A 69 1.86 -7.22 15.22
CA TYR A 69 1.64 -8.12 14.09
C TYR A 69 2.13 -9.55 14.36
N VAL A 70 3.28 -9.70 15.02
CA VAL A 70 3.79 -11.02 15.44
C VAL A 70 2.90 -11.65 16.50
N LYS A 71 2.46 -10.86 17.49
CA LYS A 71 1.60 -11.32 18.59
C LYS A 71 0.24 -11.81 18.10
N GLU A 72 -0.40 -11.06 17.20
CA GLU A 72 -1.70 -11.38 16.59
C GLU A 72 -1.59 -12.43 15.47
N GLY A 73 -0.37 -12.87 15.14
CA GLY A 73 -0.12 -13.89 14.12
C GLY A 73 -0.26 -13.38 12.69
N TYR A 74 -0.30 -12.07 12.46
CA TYR A 74 -0.32 -11.45 11.13
C TYR A 74 1.05 -11.48 10.44
N LEU A 75 2.13 -11.52 11.23
CA LEU A 75 3.49 -11.70 10.76
C LEU A 75 4.09 -12.97 11.39
N LYS A 76 4.89 -13.73 10.63
CA LYS A 76 5.62 -14.88 11.17
C LYS A 76 6.55 -14.43 12.31
N ARG A 77 6.79 -15.34 13.26
CA ARG A 77 7.71 -15.06 14.37
C ARG A 77 9.14 -14.96 13.83
N PRO A 78 9.92 -13.93 14.20
CA PRO A 78 11.31 -13.83 13.82
C PRO A 78 12.13 -15.00 14.40
N VAL A 79 13.18 -15.41 13.69
CA VAL A 79 14.10 -16.46 14.14
C VAL A 79 15.27 -15.80 14.87
N ASN A 80 15.54 -16.20 16.12
CA ASN A 80 16.61 -15.60 16.94
C ASN A 80 16.54 -14.05 17.02
N LYS A 81 15.32 -13.50 17.05
CA LYS A 81 15.03 -12.05 17.03
C LYS A 81 15.43 -11.34 15.73
N LYS A 82 15.66 -12.08 14.66
CA LYS A 82 15.99 -11.55 13.34
C LYS A 82 14.85 -11.77 12.34
N TYR A 83 14.70 -10.78 11.46
CA TYR A 83 13.67 -10.69 10.45
C TYR A 83 14.32 -10.87 9.08
N ASP A 84 13.91 -11.92 8.38
CA ASP A 84 14.38 -12.21 7.02
C ASP A 84 13.73 -11.27 5.99
N ARG A 85 14.14 -11.44 4.71
CA ARG A 85 13.59 -10.69 3.58
C ARG A 85 12.06 -10.81 3.45
N VAL A 86 11.49 -11.99 3.69
CA VAL A 86 10.03 -12.20 3.59
C VAL A 86 9.30 -11.37 4.65
N HIS A 87 9.87 -11.23 5.85
CA HIS A 87 9.32 -10.33 6.86
C HIS A 87 9.36 -8.88 6.40
N LEU A 88 10.47 -8.42 5.82
CA LEU A 88 10.62 -7.04 5.34
C LEU A 88 9.60 -6.70 4.25
N VAL A 89 9.46 -7.58 3.26
CA VAL A 89 8.50 -7.41 2.17
C VAL A 89 7.05 -7.46 2.69
N SER A 90 6.75 -8.37 3.62
CA SER A 90 5.42 -8.43 4.26
C SER A 90 5.08 -7.10 4.94
N LEU A 91 6.01 -6.58 5.74
CA LEU A 91 5.82 -5.32 6.46
C LEU A 91 5.73 -4.11 5.51
N TYR A 92 6.44 -4.13 4.39
CA TYR A 92 6.34 -3.12 3.34
C TYR A 92 4.93 -3.09 2.73
N ILE A 93 4.42 -4.24 2.26
CA ILE A 93 3.06 -4.36 1.72
C ILE A 93 2.01 -3.95 2.76
N MET A 94 2.13 -4.48 3.98
CA MET A 94 1.21 -4.15 5.09
C MET A 94 1.18 -2.66 5.38
N SER A 95 2.33 -1.98 5.34
CA SER A 95 2.41 -0.55 5.62
C SER A 95 1.81 0.31 4.51
N MET A 96 1.91 -0.12 3.25
CA MET A 96 1.27 0.56 2.12
C MET A 96 -0.25 0.39 2.12
N LEU A 97 -0.75 -0.80 2.46
CA LEU A 97 -2.18 -1.13 2.34
C LEU A 97 -3.00 -0.85 3.60
N LYS A 98 -2.40 -0.80 4.80
CA LYS A 98 -3.14 -0.58 6.06
C LYS A 98 -3.98 0.70 6.12
N PRO A 99 -3.67 1.82 5.41
CA PRO A 99 -4.56 2.97 5.40
C PRO A 99 -5.90 2.67 4.72
N ILE A 100 -5.95 1.63 3.88
CA ILE A 100 -7.11 1.29 3.04
C ILE A 100 -7.81 0.03 3.55
N LEU A 101 -7.07 -1.01 3.96
CA LEU A 101 -7.63 -2.30 4.35
C LEU A 101 -7.28 -2.67 5.80
N PRO A 102 -8.18 -3.39 6.51
CA PRO A 102 -7.86 -3.99 7.79
C PRO A 102 -6.63 -4.90 7.70
N ILE A 103 -5.73 -4.77 8.68
CA ILE A 103 -4.45 -5.50 8.69
C ILE A 103 -4.62 -7.02 8.64
N SER A 104 -5.71 -7.54 9.20
CA SER A 104 -6.04 -8.96 9.20
C SER A 104 -6.35 -9.50 7.81
N LEU A 105 -7.02 -8.71 6.95
CA LEU A 105 -7.31 -9.10 5.57
C LEU A 105 -6.03 -9.10 4.73
N ILE A 106 -5.19 -8.07 4.89
CA ILE A 106 -3.89 -8.00 4.21
C ILE A 106 -3.03 -9.20 4.61
N ALA A 107 -2.89 -9.46 5.91
CA ALA A 107 -2.11 -10.59 6.41
C ALA A 107 -2.64 -11.94 5.91
N GLY A 108 -3.96 -12.13 5.85
CA GLY A 108 -4.58 -13.33 5.29
C GLY A 108 -4.16 -13.61 3.85
N SER A 109 -4.00 -12.57 3.02
CA SER A 109 -3.49 -12.72 1.65
C SER A 109 -2.01 -13.07 1.60
N LEU A 110 -1.20 -12.58 2.55
CA LEU A 110 0.25 -12.80 2.58
C LEU A 110 0.67 -14.16 3.16
N GLN A 111 -0.22 -14.86 3.87
CA GLN A 111 0.11 -16.10 4.57
C GLN A 111 -0.05 -17.39 3.73
N ASN A 112 -0.60 -17.28 2.52
CA ASN A 112 -1.00 -18.44 1.71
C ASN A 112 0.09 -18.96 0.76
N PHE A 113 1.34 -18.52 0.91
CA PHE A 113 2.43 -18.95 0.02
C PHE A 113 3.23 -20.13 0.60
N GLU A 114 3.34 -21.19 -0.19
CA GLU A 114 4.06 -22.43 0.18
C GLU A 114 5.58 -22.25 0.27
N ASN A 115 6.15 -21.32 -0.51
CA ASN A 115 7.58 -21.07 -0.56
C ASN A 115 7.91 -19.62 -0.95
N GLU A 116 9.18 -19.25 -0.78
CA GLU A 116 9.69 -17.90 -1.08
C GLU A 116 9.52 -17.51 -2.55
N GLN A 117 9.66 -18.44 -3.50
CA GLN A 117 9.54 -18.13 -4.92
C GLN A 117 8.11 -17.69 -5.30
N LYS A 118 7.08 -18.37 -4.78
CA LYS A 118 5.69 -17.96 -4.96
C LYS A 118 5.41 -16.61 -4.32
N TYR A 119 5.98 -16.37 -3.13
CA TYR A 119 5.86 -15.09 -2.44
C TYR A 119 6.51 -13.96 -3.25
N ARG A 120 7.69 -14.20 -3.82
CA ARG A 120 8.40 -13.25 -4.68
C ARG A 120 7.59 -12.87 -5.91
N ILE A 121 7.03 -13.87 -6.63
CA ILE A 121 6.20 -13.61 -7.82
C ILE A 121 5.01 -12.73 -7.44
N PHE A 122 4.31 -13.06 -6.35
CA PHE A 122 3.19 -12.25 -5.86
C PHE A 122 3.62 -10.81 -5.54
N PHE A 123 4.78 -10.62 -4.93
CA PHE A 123 5.30 -9.29 -4.64
C PHE A 123 5.65 -8.50 -5.91
N GLU A 124 6.27 -9.14 -6.90
CA GLU A 124 6.60 -8.52 -8.19
C GLU A 124 5.32 -8.14 -8.98
N GLU A 125 4.28 -8.95 -8.91
CA GLU A 125 2.96 -8.61 -9.47
C GLU A 125 2.31 -7.43 -8.71
N PHE A 126 2.35 -7.46 -7.37
CA PHE A 126 1.82 -6.39 -6.53
C PHE A 126 2.49 -5.03 -6.81
N THR A 127 3.81 -5.01 -6.90
CA THR A 127 4.60 -3.79 -7.17
C THR A 127 4.30 -3.22 -8.56
N THR A 128 4.17 -4.09 -9.57
CA THR A 128 3.72 -3.70 -10.91
C THR A 128 2.33 -3.04 -10.87
N MET A 129 1.35 -3.66 -10.20
CA MET A 129 0.01 -3.09 -10.06
C MET A 129 0.02 -1.74 -9.31
N GLN A 130 0.86 -1.60 -8.29
CA GLN A 130 0.98 -0.35 -7.53
C GLN A 130 1.54 0.79 -8.39
N ASP A 131 2.63 0.52 -9.13
CA ASP A 131 3.24 1.49 -10.04
C ASP A 131 2.26 1.90 -11.15
N GLU A 132 1.51 0.95 -11.72
CA GLU A 132 0.48 1.23 -12.71
C GLU A 132 -0.66 2.07 -12.13
N ALA A 133 -1.10 1.80 -10.90
CA ALA A 133 -2.13 2.59 -10.23
C ALA A 133 -1.72 4.07 -10.07
N PHE A 134 -0.48 4.32 -9.66
CA PHE A 134 0.07 5.68 -9.56
C PHE A 134 0.16 6.38 -10.93
N ASN A 135 0.63 5.67 -11.96
CA ASN A 135 0.67 6.19 -13.33
C ASN A 135 -0.73 6.53 -13.86
N ASN A 136 -1.71 5.68 -13.61
CA ASN A 136 -3.09 5.92 -14.02
C ASN A 136 -3.69 7.16 -13.34
N VAL A 137 -3.44 7.35 -12.04
CA VAL A 137 -3.88 8.56 -11.32
C VAL A 137 -3.16 9.80 -11.86
N SER A 138 -1.85 9.72 -12.16
CA SER A 138 -1.11 10.81 -12.80
C SER A 138 -1.75 11.21 -14.14
N HIS A 139 -2.04 10.25 -15.03
CA HIS A 139 -2.69 10.55 -16.30
C HIS A 139 -4.08 11.17 -16.13
N LYS A 140 -4.89 10.68 -15.18
CA LYS A 140 -6.19 11.28 -14.86
C LYS A 140 -6.05 12.72 -14.37
N LEU A 141 -5.08 12.99 -13.49
CA LEU A 141 -4.82 14.33 -12.97
C LEU A 141 -4.38 15.28 -14.08
N ALA A 142 -3.38 14.92 -14.88
CA ALA A 142 -2.93 15.73 -16.00
C ALA A 142 -4.07 16.03 -17.01
N ALA A 143 -4.93 15.05 -17.29
CA ALA A 143 -6.11 15.26 -18.13
C ALA A 143 -7.09 16.27 -17.52
N ALA A 144 -7.37 16.17 -16.21
CA ALA A 144 -8.24 17.11 -15.50
C ALA A 144 -7.68 18.54 -15.52
N LEU A 145 -6.36 18.70 -15.34
CA LEU A 145 -5.69 20.02 -15.37
C LEU A 145 -5.78 20.70 -16.74
N ASN A 146 -5.75 19.91 -17.82
CA ASN A 146 -5.78 20.42 -19.20
C ASN A 146 -7.19 20.75 -19.72
N GLN A 147 -8.24 20.14 -19.17
CA GLN A 147 -9.61 20.30 -19.68
C GLN A 147 -10.31 21.58 -19.21
N ILE A 148 -9.78 22.27 -18.21
CA ILE A 148 -10.48 23.39 -17.58
C ILE A 148 -9.86 24.74 -17.96
N THR A 149 -10.63 25.57 -18.68
CA THR A 149 -10.16 26.83 -19.27
C THR A 149 -10.64 28.10 -18.56
N ASP A 150 -11.67 28.03 -17.69
CA ASP A 150 -12.21 29.17 -16.92
C ASP A 150 -11.84 29.07 -15.43
N ASP A 151 -11.35 30.17 -14.86
CA ASP A 151 -10.86 30.27 -13.49
C ASP A 151 -11.90 29.93 -12.40
N LYS A 152 -13.18 30.29 -12.59
CA LYS A 152 -14.23 29.99 -11.59
C LYS A 152 -14.67 28.54 -11.64
N ASP A 153 -14.66 27.94 -12.82
CA ASP A 153 -14.98 26.54 -13.02
C ASP A 153 -13.81 25.64 -12.61
N TYR A 154 -12.57 26.15 -12.68
CA TYR A 154 -11.35 25.42 -12.32
C TYR A 154 -11.32 24.94 -10.87
N GLU A 155 -11.55 25.84 -9.90
CA GLU A 155 -11.52 25.45 -8.48
C GLU A 155 -12.60 24.40 -8.17
N THR A 156 -13.81 24.61 -8.68
CA THR A 156 -14.93 23.68 -8.49
C THR A 156 -14.63 22.32 -9.13
N ALA A 157 -14.09 22.31 -10.35
CA ALA A 157 -13.73 21.08 -11.05
C ALA A 157 -12.62 20.30 -10.34
N LEU A 158 -11.59 20.96 -9.80
CA LEU A 158 -10.57 20.28 -9.00
C LEU A 158 -11.12 19.67 -7.72
N ARG A 159 -12.01 20.39 -7.01
CA ARG A 159 -12.67 19.86 -5.82
C ARG A 159 -13.52 18.63 -6.16
N LEU A 160 -14.30 18.69 -7.24
CA LEU A 160 -15.09 17.56 -7.72
C LEU A 160 -14.20 16.39 -8.15
N PHE A 161 -13.06 16.64 -8.81
CA PHE A 161 -12.11 15.61 -9.19
C PHE A 161 -11.48 14.92 -7.97
N ALA A 162 -11.09 15.68 -6.94
CA ALA A 162 -10.61 15.11 -5.67
C ALA A 162 -11.67 14.23 -4.98
N LEU A 163 -12.94 14.69 -4.97
CA LEU A 163 -14.06 13.89 -4.46
C LEU A 163 -14.31 12.63 -5.29
N GLN A 164 -14.17 12.72 -6.61
CA GLN A 164 -14.29 11.57 -7.51
C GLN A 164 -13.21 10.53 -7.20
N LEU A 165 -11.93 10.91 -7.11
CA LEU A 165 -10.84 9.99 -6.76
C LEU A 165 -11.10 9.30 -5.42
N THR A 166 -11.57 10.05 -4.43
CA THR A 166 -11.90 9.52 -3.09
C THR A 166 -13.08 8.55 -3.14
N SER A 167 -14.10 8.86 -3.94
CA SER A 167 -15.26 7.99 -4.14
C SER A 167 -14.87 6.68 -4.83
N GLU A 168 -14.05 6.75 -5.88
CA GLU A 168 -13.48 5.58 -6.57
C GLU A 168 -12.67 4.71 -5.60
N ALA A 169 -11.77 5.32 -4.81
CA ALA A 169 -10.98 4.60 -3.81
C ALA A 169 -11.85 3.87 -2.77
N ASN A 170 -12.92 4.53 -2.29
CA ASN A 170 -13.84 3.91 -1.35
C ASN A 170 -14.61 2.74 -1.98
N ALA A 171 -15.04 2.85 -3.24
CA ALA A 171 -15.69 1.76 -3.96
C ALA A 171 -14.74 0.55 -4.15
N HIS A 172 -13.49 0.80 -4.55
CA HIS A 172 -12.46 -0.24 -4.66
C HIS A 172 -12.20 -0.91 -3.31
N ARG A 173 -12.08 -0.14 -2.23
CA ARG A 173 -11.89 -0.66 -0.87
C ARG A 173 -13.02 -1.62 -0.49
N ILE A 174 -14.28 -1.19 -0.65
CA ILE A 174 -15.45 -2.03 -0.31
C ILE A 174 -15.45 -3.34 -1.10
N ALA A 175 -15.17 -3.28 -2.40
CA ALA A 175 -15.09 -4.47 -3.25
C ALA A 175 -13.95 -5.41 -2.81
N ALA A 176 -12.75 -4.86 -2.56
CA ALA A 176 -11.58 -5.61 -2.13
C ALA A 176 -11.82 -6.29 -0.76
N GLU A 177 -12.36 -5.57 0.21
CA GLU A 177 -12.73 -6.13 1.52
C GLU A 177 -13.68 -7.31 1.34
N LYS A 178 -14.73 -7.16 0.54
CA LYS A 178 -15.70 -8.22 0.31
C LYS A 178 -15.08 -9.46 -0.33
N ILE A 179 -14.18 -9.28 -1.30
CA ILE A 179 -13.46 -10.38 -1.94
C ILE A 179 -12.61 -11.12 -0.90
N LEU A 180 -11.78 -10.39 -0.15
CA LEU A 180 -10.85 -10.99 0.82
C LEU A 180 -11.57 -11.65 1.99
N GLU A 181 -12.64 -11.05 2.51
CA GLU A 181 -13.49 -11.67 3.54
C GLU A 181 -14.09 -12.99 3.06
N THR A 182 -14.54 -13.03 1.81
CA THR A 182 -15.17 -14.23 1.23
C THR A 182 -14.15 -15.36 1.06
N LEU A 183 -12.95 -15.05 0.56
CA LEU A 183 -11.86 -16.00 0.46
C LEU A 183 -11.42 -16.52 1.84
N ASN A 184 -11.27 -15.64 2.82
CA ASN A 184 -10.86 -16.00 4.18
C ASN A 184 -11.91 -16.88 4.89
N LYS A 185 -13.20 -16.63 4.68
CA LYS A 185 -14.29 -17.49 5.20
C LYS A 185 -14.21 -18.91 4.62
N ASN A 186 -14.03 -19.03 3.30
CA ASN A 186 -13.96 -20.32 2.63
C ASN A 186 -12.75 -21.15 3.10
N ASN A 187 -11.60 -20.51 3.30
CA ASN A 187 -10.40 -21.14 3.82
C ASN A 187 -10.59 -21.65 5.26
N ASN A 188 -11.30 -20.89 6.11
CA ASN A 188 -11.60 -21.32 7.48
C ASN A 188 -12.60 -22.48 7.52
N SER A 189 -13.63 -22.49 6.66
CA SER A 189 -14.57 -23.62 6.57
C SER A 189 -13.89 -24.91 6.09
N ALA A 190 -12.97 -24.82 5.12
CA ALA A 190 -12.22 -25.99 4.64
C ALA A 190 -11.31 -26.60 5.73
N LYS A 191 -10.62 -25.74 6.50
CA LYS A 191 -9.77 -26.18 7.63
C LYS A 191 -10.56 -26.86 8.76
N ILE A 192 -11.82 -26.47 8.98
CA ILE A 192 -12.69 -27.12 9.97
C ILE A 192 -13.11 -28.51 9.48
N SER A 193 -13.54 -28.64 8.22
CA SER A 193 -13.95 -29.94 7.67
C SER A 193 -12.83 -30.97 7.61
N ASP A 194 -11.57 -30.54 7.37
CA ASP A 194 -10.42 -31.45 7.32
C ASP A 194 -9.98 -31.93 8.71
N LYS A 195 -10.24 -31.15 9.77
CA LYS A 195 -9.98 -31.57 11.16
C LYS A 195 -11.03 -32.56 11.67
N GLU A 196 -12.27 -32.45 11.21
CA GLU A 196 -13.35 -33.36 11.60
C GLU A 196 -13.27 -34.72 10.90
N LYS A 197 -12.72 -34.79 9.68
CA LYS A 197 -12.51 -36.05 8.95
C LYS A 197 -11.28 -36.85 9.41
N ASN A 198 -10.35 -36.22 10.12
CA ASN A 198 -9.12 -36.83 10.64
C ASN A 198 -9.20 -37.17 12.14
N LYS A 199 -10.40 -37.14 12.72
CA LYS A 199 -10.72 -37.67 14.06
C LYS A 199 -11.55 -38.94 13.92
#